data_AF-E0UMK0-F1
#
_entry.id   AF-E0UMK0-F1
#
_cell.length_a   1.000
_cell.length_b   1.000
_cell.length_c   1.000
_cell.angle_alpha   90.00
_cell.angle_beta   90.00
_cell.angle_gamma   90.00
#
_symmetry.space_group_name_H-M   'P 1'
#
loop_
_entity.id
_entity.type
_entity.pdbx_description
1 polymer ?
#
loop_
_entity_poly.entity_id
_entity_poly.type
_entity_poly.pdbx_seq_one_letter_code
_entity_poly.pdbx_strand_id
1 'polypeptide(L)' 'MTTSGFKICEVLGFERQVLMVFYTPALGYQFRVLREDGSVEGTQELYPSFEMAMKVARQSLTSRLV' A
#
# COMPACT_ATOMS: atom_id res chain seq x y z
N MET A 1 18.29 -13.97 13.61
CA MET A 1 17.70 -12.62 13.59
C MET A 1 17.07 -12.43 12.22
N THR A 2 15.74 -12.48 12.14
CA THR A 2 15.02 -12.27 10.87
C THR A 2 15.28 -10.83 10.43
N THR A 3 15.96 -10.65 9.30
CA THR A 3 16.14 -9.34 8.67
C THR A 3 14.80 -8.65 8.57
N SER A 4 14.64 -7.51 9.26
CA SER A 4 13.52 -6.58 9.10
C SER A 4 13.63 -5.93 7.72
N GLY A 5 13.38 -6.73 6.69
CA GLY A 5 13.53 -6.37 5.29
C GLY A 5 12.23 -5.81 4.73
N PHE A 6 12.35 -5.12 3.60
CA PHE A 6 11.20 -4.80 2.77
C PHE A 6 10.57 -6.11 2.25
N LYS A 7 9.24 -6.21 2.34
CA LYS A 7 8.48 -7.36 1.81
C LYS A 7 7.18 -6.87 1.20
N ILE A 8 6.95 -7.16 -0.08
CA ILE A 8 5.62 -7.00 -0.68
C ILE A 8 4.70 -8.06 -0.09
N CYS A 9 3.60 -7.62 0.52
CA CYS A 9 2.63 -8.48 1.17
C CYS A 9 1.47 -8.79 0.24
N GLU A 10 0.98 -7.78 -0.49
CA GLU A 10 -0.20 -7.90 -1.36
C GLU A 10 -0.05 -6.97 -2.56
N VAL A 11 -0.54 -7.42 -3.72
CA VAL A 11 -0.67 -6.61 -4.94
C VAL A 11 -2.06 -6.84 -5.53
N LEU A 12 -2.82 -5.77 -5.70
CA LEU A 12 -4.17 -5.81 -6.28
C LEU A 12 -4.22 -4.92 -7.53
N GLY A 13 -4.72 -5.47 -8.63
CA GLY A 13 -5.10 -4.69 -9.79
C GLY A 13 -6.55 -4.21 -9.67
N PHE A 14 -6.80 -2.94 -9.92
CA PHE A 14 -8.13 -2.37 -9.99
C PHE A 14 -8.19 -1.33 -11.11
N GLU A 15 -9.02 -1.57 -12.14
CA GLU A 15 -9.08 -0.75 -13.34
C GLU A 15 -7.69 -0.51 -13.96
N ARG A 16 -7.26 0.76 -14.01
CA ARG A 16 -5.96 1.25 -14.54
C ARG A 16 -4.98 1.58 -13.42
N GLN A 17 -5.16 0.97 -12.25
CA GLN A 17 -4.38 1.21 -11.05
C GLN A 17 -3.88 -0.10 -10.43
N VAL A 18 -2.71 -0.03 -9.82
CA VAL A 18 -2.12 -1.14 -9.04
C VAL A 18 -1.93 -0.67 -7.61
N LEU A 19 -2.61 -1.32 -6.67
CA LEU A 19 -2.39 -1.13 -5.25
C LEU A 19 -1.37 -2.16 -4.76
N MET A 20 -0.32 -1.68 -4.09
CA MET A 20 0.69 -2.51 -3.45
C MET A 20 0.76 -2.22 -1.97
N VAL A 21 0.72 -3.26 -1.14
CA VAL A 21 0.92 -3.17 0.32
C VAL A 21 2.15 -3.96 0.71
N PHE A 22 3.01 -3.34 1.51
CA PHE A 22 4.32 -3.88 1.84
C PHE A 22 4.73 -3.57 3.27
N TYR A 23 5.49 -4.49 3.85
CA TYR A 23 6.19 -4.32 5.11
C TYR A 23 7.53 -3.61 4.87
N THR A 24 7.92 -2.76 5.81
CA THR A 24 9.11 -1.90 5.72
C THR A 24 10.16 -2.26 6.76
N PRO A 25 11.43 -1.87 6.53
CA PRO A 25 12.47 -1.99 7.56
C PRO A 25 12.19 -1.21 8.85
N ALA A 26 11.30 -0.21 8.81
CA ALA A 26 10.86 0.55 9.97
C ALA A 26 9.82 -0.20 10.84
N LEU A 27 9.69 -1.51 10.64
CA LEU A 27 8.80 -2.41 11.37
C LEU A 27 7.30 -2.07 11.25
N GLY A 28 6.90 -1.46 10.13
CA GLY A 28 5.51 -1.11 9.86
C GLY A 28 5.11 -1.39 8.41
N TYR A 29 3.81 -1.31 8.14
CA TYR A 29 3.20 -1.53 6.84
C TYR A 29 2.94 -0.19 6.15
N GLN A 30 3.11 -0.15 4.83
CA GLN A 30 2.74 0.98 3.98
C GLN A 30 2.01 0.46 2.74
N PHE A 31 1.39 1.40 2.01
CA PHE A 31 0.85 1.10 0.69
C PHE A 31 1.20 2.17 -0.34
N ARG A 32 1.22 1.78 -1.60
CA ARG A 32 1.33 2.68 -2.75
C ARG A 32 0.31 2.30 -3.81
N VAL A 33 -0.23 3.30 -4.51
CA VAL A 33 -1.07 3.14 -5.69
C VAL A 33 -0.27 3.63 -6.89
N LEU A 34 0.03 2.74 -7.83
CA LEU A 34 0.57 3.06 -9.14
C LEU A 34 -0.60 3.33 -10.10
N ARG A 35 -0.52 4.42 -10.85
CA ARG A 35 -1.47 4.74 -11.93
C ARG A 35 -0.88 4.42 -13.30
N GLU A 36 -1.73 4.37 -14.31
CA GLU A 36 -1.36 4.11 -15.71
C GLU A 36 -0.36 5.13 -16.28
N ASP A 37 -0.38 6.37 -15.82
CA ASP A 37 0.58 7.41 -16.21
C ASP A 37 1.95 7.25 -15.54
N GLY A 38 2.14 6.19 -14.75
CA GLY A 38 3.35 5.92 -13.98
C GLY A 38 3.47 6.73 -12.68
N SER A 39 2.49 7.58 -12.35
CA SER A 39 2.48 8.29 -11.08
C SER A 39 2.23 7.34 -9.91
N VAL A 40 2.81 7.69 -8.76
CA VAL A 40 2.73 6.90 -7.53
C VAL A 40 2.13 7.74 -6.42
N GLU A 41 1.10 7.21 -5.78
CA GLU A 41 0.39 7.85 -4.69
C GLU A 41 0.33 6.95 -3.45
N GLY A 42 -0.09 7.50 -2.33
CA GLY A 42 -0.15 6.82 -1.03
C GLY A 42 0.56 7.62 0.05
N THR A 43 0.47 7.14 1.29
CA THR A 43 1.04 7.83 2.46
C THR A 43 2.37 7.20 2.86
N GLN A 44 3.29 7.99 3.41
CA GLN A 44 4.47 7.46 4.12
C GLN A 44 4.15 7.05 5.57
N GLU A 45 2.86 7.07 5.94
CA GLU A 45 2.40 6.65 7.26
C GLU A 45 2.69 5.16 7.46
N LEU A 46 3.21 4.81 8.64
CA LEU A 46 3.47 3.43 9.02
C LEU A 46 2.27 2.88 9.80
N TYR A 47 1.60 1.89 9.22
CA TYR A 47 0.53 1.17 9.91
C TYR A 47 1.11 0.02 10.73
N PRO A 48 0.61 -0.22 11.96
CA PRO A 48 1.14 -1.26 12.82
C PRO A 48 0.76 -2.68 12.37
N SER A 49 -0.26 -2.84 11.51
CA SER A 49 -0.68 -4.13 10.98
C SER A 49 -0.99 -4.07 9.48
N PHE A 50 -0.93 -5.24 8.84
CA PHE A 50 -1.31 -5.42 7.44
C PHE A 50 -2.77 -5.06 7.20
N GLU A 51 -3.67 -5.46 8.11
CA GLU A 51 -5.12 -5.23 8.01
C GLU A 51 -5.44 -3.73 8.06
N MET A 52 -4.75 -2.97 8.92
CA MET A 52 -4.90 -1.51 8.98
C MET A 52 -4.43 -0.85 7.68
N ALA A 53 -3.25 -1.22 7.18
CA ALA A 53 -2.75 -0.72 5.90
C ALA A 53 -3.73 -1.05 4.75
N MET A 54 -4.25 -2.28 4.72
CA MET A 54 -5.18 -2.73 3.69
C MET A 54 -6.52 -2.00 3.74
N LYS A 55 -7.05 -1.73 4.94
CA LYS A 55 -8.28 -0.95 5.11
C LYS A 55 -8.14 0.45 4.51
N VAL A 56 -7.07 1.17 4.86
CA VAL A 56 -6.83 2.54 4.35
C VAL A 56 -6.52 2.54 2.86
N ALA A 57 -5.75 1.55 2.40
CA ALA A 57 -5.44 1.37 0.99
C ALA A 57 -6.70 1.20 0.12
N ARG A 58 -7.64 0.36 0.55
CA ARG A 58 -8.92 0.16 -0.14
C ARG A 58 -9.80 1.41 -0.14
N GLN A 59 -9.82 2.15 0.97
CA GLN A 59 -10.52 3.43 1.02
C GLN A 59 -9.92 4.41 0.01
N SER A 60 -8.60 4.44 -0.15
CA SER A 60 -7.94 5.32 -1.12
C SER A 60 -8.31 5.01 -2.59
N LEU A 61 -8.71 3.78 -2.89
CA LEU A 61 -9.23 3.39 -4.20
C LEU A 61 -10.68 3.87 -4.43
N THR A 62 -11.52 3.87 -3.38
CA THR A 62 -12.95 4.19 -3.50
C THR A 62 -13.29 5.67 -3.28
N SER A 63 -12.53 6.39 -2.45
CA SER A 63 -12.77 7.80 -2.10
C SER A 63 -12.64 8.78 -3.27
N ARG A 64 -12.30 8.30 -4.47
CA ARG A 64 -12.13 9.11 -5.69
C ARG A 64 -13.32 9.06 -6.64
N LEU A 65 -14.43 8.43 -6.23
CA LEU A 65 -15.69 8.38 -6.95
C LEU A 65 -16.71 9.45 -6.48
N VAL A 66 -16.26 10.52 -5.81
CA VAL A 66 -17.10 11.68 -5.41
C VAL A 66 -16.51 12.97 -5.95
#